data_AF-U6RDU9-F1
#
_entry.id   AF-U6RDU9-F1
#
_cell.length_a   1.000
_cell.length_b   1.000
_cell.length_c   1.000
_cell.angle_alpha   90.00
_cell.angle_beta   90.00
_cell.angle_gamma   90.00
#
_symmetry.space_group_name_H-M   'P 1'
#
loop_
_entity.id
_entity.type
_entity.pdbx_description
1 polymer ?
#
loop_
_entity_poly.entity_id
_entity_poly.type
_entity_poly.pdbx_seq_one_letter_code
_entity_poly.pdbx_strand_id
1 'polypeptide(L)'
;MKFWISRIGYRCFLPLCLSVLFVCTGRAQSAENTRVDVFMGAELHYRDIFHNKVYEVLVNLTPGVKWYMGNRWQLAGQVIVPVYNDYGDRYKKVRLNMAVLSKEWDWHRKHFLKVSGGLFAMERYGLDVKWMYAATDWLALDAQAGWTGFCSMAAGWECSPMERLTALAGVRAYLNGVNTEFRVRGGRFLYEDCGVQGEAMRHFRHCTVGVFAQYTDKGKENFGFKVVMMIPPYKRSNRRVRFRPASNFRLTYNQEADAYAGKMYTTDPEENEREGWFDRSQSDWGANGMTPDFTVRQKGGTE
;
A
#
# COMPACT_ATOMS: atom_id res chain seq x y z
N MET A 1 -2.18 -15.85 56.13
CA MET A 1 -3.33 -16.76 55.93
C MET A 1 -3.46 -17.03 54.43
N LYS A 2 -3.60 -18.31 54.09
CA LYS A 2 -3.72 -18.87 52.74
C LYS A 2 -4.82 -18.16 51.94
N PHE A 3 -4.55 -17.83 50.68
CA PHE A 3 -5.57 -17.99 49.64
C PHE A 3 -4.95 -18.52 48.34
N TRP A 4 -5.66 -19.49 47.80
CA TRP A 4 -5.28 -20.52 46.88
C TRP A 4 -6.21 -20.35 45.69
N ILE A 5 -5.73 -19.96 44.52
CA ILE A 5 -6.51 -20.02 43.28
C ILE A 5 -5.62 -20.59 42.17
N SER A 6 -5.87 -21.87 41.90
CA SER A 6 -5.89 -22.54 40.60
C SER A 6 -4.67 -22.43 39.69
N ARG A 7 -3.77 -23.42 39.82
CA ARG A 7 -2.98 -23.96 38.71
C ARG A 7 -3.87 -24.91 37.91
N ILE A 8 -4.39 -24.48 36.75
CA ILE A 8 -4.97 -25.37 35.75
C ILE A 8 -4.43 -24.98 34.36
N GLY A 9 -3.50 -25.81 33.87
CA GLY A 9 -3.49 -26.30 32.49
C GLY A 9 -3.33 -25.33 31.32
N TYR A 10 -2.20 -24.61 31.20
CA TYR A 10 -1.77 -24.01 29.93
C TYR A 10 -0.40 -24.57 29.51
N ARG A 11 -0.32 -25.86 29.13
CA ARG A 11 0.92 -26.44 28.60
C ARG A 11 0.81 -27.27 27.31
N CYS A 12 -0.35 -27.33 26.64
CA CYS A 12 -0.47 -28.09 25.39
C CYS A 12 -1.17 -27.38 24.21
N PHE A 13 -1.59 -26.11 24.31
CA PHE A 13 -2.32 -25.43 23.22
C PHE A 13 -1.46 -24.51 22.32
N LEU A 14 -0.16 -24.40 22.57
CA LEU A 14 0.75 -23.52 21.81
C LEU A 14 1.61 -24.15 20.68
N PRO A 15 1.65 -25.48 20.44
CA PRO A 15 2.31 -26.00 19.24
C PRO A 15 1.34 -26.41 18.11
N LEU A 16 0.02 -26.27 18.30
CA LEU A 16 -0.99 -26.74 17.33
C LEU A 16 -1.49 -25.64 16.36
N CYS A 17 -1.33 -24.35 16.68
CA CYS A 17 -1.63 -23.27 15.75
C CYS A 17 -0.44 -22.92 14.82
N LEU A 18 0.79 -23.30 15.17
CA LEU A 18 1.97 -23.07 14.31
C LEU A 18 2.21 -24.19 13.29
N SER A 19 1.61 -25.37 13.47
CA SER A 19 1.76 -26.50 12.54
C SER A 19 0.81 -26.44 11.33
N VAL A 20 -0.23 -25.60 11.37
CA VAL A 20 -1.17 -25.43 10.23
C VAL A 20 -0.64 -24.45 9.16
N LEU A 21 0.42 -23.69 9.45
CA LEU A 21 1.06 -22.79 8.49
C LEU A 21 2.21 -23.44 7.68
N PHE A 22 2.59 -24.68 8.00
CA PHE A 22 3.76 -25.34 7.41
C PHE A 22 3.48 -26.63 6.64
N VAL A 23 2.27 -26.78 6.08
CA VAL A 23 2.04 -27.73 4.98
C VAL A 23 2.09 -26.97 3.65
N CYS A 24 3.23 -26.35 3.39
CA CYS A 24 3.60 -25.99 2.03
C CYS A 24 4.09 -27.28 1.36
N THR A 25 3.16 -28.02 0.75
CA THR A 25 3.53 -29.01 -0.26
C THR A 25 4.37 -28.27 -1.31
N GLY A 26 5.66 -28.61 -1.36
CA GLY A 26 6.59 -28.19 -2.39
C GLY A 26 6.15 -28.79 -3.72
N ARG A 27 5.08 -28.25 -4.32
CA ARG A 27 4.87 -28.39 -5.75
C ARG A 27 5.89 -27.46 -6.39
N ALA A 28 6.84 -28.07 -7.10
CA ALA A 28 7.81 -27.40 -7.94
C ALA A 28 7.15 -26.19 -8.61
N GLN A 29 7.59 -24.99 -8.28
CA GLN A 29 7.08 -23.75 -8.86
C GLN A 29 7.23 -23.88 -10.38
N SER A 30 6.10 -23.90 -11.10
CA SER A 30 6.17 -23.75 -12.56
C SER A 30 6.79 -22.39 -12.84
N ALA A 31 7.99 -22.41 -13.44
CA ALA A 31 8.78 -21.22 -13.76
C ALA A 31 8.06 -20.25 -14.71
N GLU A 32 6.94 -20.69 -15.30
CA GLU A 32 6.11 -19.94 -16.24
C GLU A 32 5.39 -18.74 -15.60
N ASN A 33 5.10 -18.79 -14.29
CA ASN A 33 4.42 -17.70 -13.57
C ASN A 33 5.35 -16.84 -12.70
N THR A 34 6.66 -17.02 -12.83
CA THR A 34 7.64 -16.25 -12.05
C THR A 34 8.14 -15.05 -12.83
N ARG A 35 8.02 -13.84 -12.28
CA ARG A 35 8.44 -12.59 -12.93
C ARG A 35 9.15 -11.66 -11.97
N VAL A 36 10.17 -10.97 -12.46
CA VAL A 36 10.87 -9.90 -11.74
C VAL A 36 10.72 -8.58 -12.50
N ASP A 37 10.24 -7.57 -11.81
CA ASP A 37 10.16 -6.20 -12.28
C ASP A 37 11.14 -5.34 -11.48
N VAL A 38 12.11 -4.77 -12.17
CA VAL A 38 12.97 -3.71 -11.64
C VAL A 38 12.41 -2.39 -12.14
N PHE A 39 12.15 -1.46 -11.23
CA PHE A 39 11.56 -0.18 -11.57
C PHE A 39 12.25 1.00 -10.90
N MET A 40 12.09 2.17 -11.51
CA MET A 40 12.60 3.44 -11.00
C MET A 40 11.44 4.44 -10.94
N GLY A 41 11.08 4.88 -9.73
CA GLY A 41 10.11 5.95 -9.52
C GLY A 41 10.76 7.27 -9.16
N ALA A 42 9.93 8.31 -9.16
CA ALA A 42 10.26 9.60 -8.58
C ALA A 42 9.12 10.03 -7.67
N GLU A 43 9.44 10.44 -6.45
CA GLU A 43 8.49 11.04 -5.52
C GLU A 43 8.79 12.53 -5.37
N LEU A 44 7.73 13.33 -5.47
CA LEU A 44 7.77 14.76 -5.21
C LEU A 44 7.01 15.04 -3.92
N HIS A 45 7.72 15.55 -2.92
CA HIS A 45 7.11 16.08 -1.70
C HIS A 45 7.32 17.59 -1.71
N TYR A 46 6.28 18.35 -1.40
CA TYR A 46 6.34 19.79 -1.23
C TYR A 46 5.61 20.18 0.05
N ARG A 47 6.09 21.23 0.70
CA ARG A 47 5.45 21.79 1.88
C ARG A 47 5.61 23.30 1.91
N ASP A 48 4.58 23.97 2.40
CA ASP A 48 4.54 25.41 2.63
C ASP A 48 4.28 25.63 4.13
N ILE A 49 5.35 25.64 4.93
CA ILE A 49 5.28 25.75 6.40
C ILE A 49 6.05 26.98 6.91
N PHE A 50 6.99 27.54 6.14
CA PHE A 50 7.91 28.57 6.60
C PHE A 50 7.72 29.88 5.84
N HIS A 51 7.57 30.99 6.58
CA HIS A 51 7.40 32.34 6.03
C HIS A 51 8.56 32.84 5.14
N ASN A 52 9.74 32.22 5.22
CA ASN A 52 10.95 32.67 4.49
C ASN A 52 11.12 32.03 3.10
N LYS A 53 10.38 30.97 2.76
CA LYS A 53 10.41 30.32 1.43
C LYS A 53 9.01 29.90 1.03
N VAL A 54 8.60 30.29 -0.18
CA VAL A 54 7.24 30.04 -0.70
C VAL A 54 6.94 28.53 -0.85
N TYR A 55 7.95 27.71 -1.18
CA TYR A 55 7.82 26.24 -1.17
C TYR A 55 9.17 25.58 -0.83
N GLU A 56 9.14 24.58 0.06
CA GLU A 56 10.23 23.61 0.17
C GLU A 56 9.90 22.37 -0.66
N VAL A 57 10.87 21.89 -1.44
CA VAL A 57 10.71 20.75 -2.35
C VAL A 57 11.69 19.64 -2.00
N LEU A 58 11.21 18.40 -2.00
CA LEU A 58 11.99 17.18 -1.85
C LEU A 58 11.68 16.25 -3.03
N VAL A 59 12.70 15.99 -3.85
CA VAL A 59 12.65 15.06 -4.98
C VAL A 59 13.47 13.82 -4.61
N ASN A 60 12.79 12.68 -4.53
CA ASN A 60 13.40 11.39 -4.25
C ASN A 60 13.30 10.49 -5.46
N LEU A 61 14.37 9.79 -5.80
CA LEU A 61 14.31 8.64 -6.69
C LEU A 61 14.03 7.38 -5.87
N THR A 62 13.17 6.52 -6.40
CA THR A 62 12.71 5.33 -5.69
C THR A 62 12.95 4.07 -6.52
N PRO A 63 14.22 3.64 -6.68
CA PRO A 63 14.51 2.34 -7.29
C PRO A 63 13.89 1.23 -6.45
N GLY A 64 13.21 0.30 -7.12
CA GLY A 64 12.54 -0.82 -6.48
C GLY A 64 12.54 -2.08 -7.34
N VAL A 65 12.29 -3.20 -6.68
CA VAL A 65 12.20 -4.52 -7.29
C VAL A 65 10.93 -5.21 -6.78
N LYS A 66 10.16 -5.80 -7.68
CA LYS A 66 9.05 -6.70 -7.38
C LYS A 66 9.31 -8.06 -7.99
N TRP A 67 9.27 -9.08 -7.18
CA TRP A 67 9.37 -10.47 -7.61
C TRP A 67 8.06 -11.19 -7.34
N TYR A 68 7.37 -11.53 -8.43
CA TYR A 68 6.20 -12.41 -8.44
C TYR A 68 6.69 -13.85 -8.50
N MET A 69 6.49 -14.61 -7.43
CA MET A 69 7.04 -15.96 -7.25
C MET A 69 6.08 -17.06 -7.73
N GLY A 70 4.98 -16.69 -8.39
CA GLY A 70 3.88 -17.62 -8.68
C GLY A 70 3.05 -17.92 -7.44
N ASN A 71 1.93 -18.62 -7.62
CA ASN A 71 0.95 -18.93 -6.58
C ASN A 71 0.59 -17.71 -5.70
N ARG A 72 0.57 -16.52 -6.31
CA ARG A 72 0.18 -15.24 -5.69
C ARG A 72 1.08 -14.79 -4.54
N TRP A 73 2.32 -15.26 -4.53
CA TRP A 73 3.38 -14.70 -3.69
C TRP A 73 4.06 -13.55 -4.42
N GLN A 74 4.23 -12.44 -3.70
CA GLN A 74 4.95 -11.26 -4.19
C GLN A 74 5.92 -10.77 -3.13
N LEU A 75 7.18 -10.62 -3.50
CA LEU A 75 8.20 -9.93 -2.72
C LEU A 75 8.47 -8.57 -3.35
N ALA A 76 8.41 -7.50 -2.56
CA ALA A 76 8.68 -6.15 -3.02
C ALA A 76 9.74 -5.48 -2.15
N GLY A 77 10.69 -4.79 -2.76
CA GLY A 77 11.70 -3.99 -2.08
C GLY A 77 11.86 -2.64 -2.76
N GLN A 78 12.09 -1.59 -2.00
CA GLN A 78 12.32 -0.25 -2.55
C GLN A 78 13.28 0.53 -1.66
N VAL A 79 14.16 1.29 -2.30
CA VAL A 79 15.13 2.19 -1.68
C VAL A 79 14.76 3.62 -2.07
N ILE A 80 14.92 4.57 -1.14
CA ILE A 80 14.80 6.01 -1.40
C ILE A 80 16.21 6.59 -1.54
N VAL A 81 16.44 7.23 -2.69
CA VAL A 81 17.64 7.99 -2.99
C VAL A 81 17.25 9.47 -3.15
N PRO A 82 17.58 10.34 -2.18
CA PRO A 82 17.27 11.76 -2.27
C PRO A 82 18.14 12.42 -3.34
N VAL A 83 17.53 13.13 -4.30
CA VAL A 83 18.25 13.84 -5.37
C VAL A 83 18.30 15.34 -5.09
N TYR A 84 17.17 15.90 -4.66
CA TYR A 84 17.06 17.30 -4.28
C TYR A 84 16.28 17.39 -2.97
N ASN A 85 16.81 18.10 -1.97
CA ASN A 85 16.26 18.08 -0.63
C ASN A 85 16.45 19.43 0.06
N ASP A 86 15.36 20.21 0.13
CA ASP A 86 15.26 21.42 0.94
C ASP A 86 14.69 21.17 2.35
N TYR A 87 14.30 19.93 2.69
CA TYR A 87 13.61 19.58 3.95
C TYR A 87 14.56 19.41 5.16
N GLY A 88 15.87 19.23 4.92
CA GLY A 88 16.92 19.14 5.96
C GLY A 88 17.78 17.85 5.93
N ASP A 89 18.78 17.77 6.80
CA ASP A 89 19.85 16.75 6.75
C ASP A 89 19.36 15.29 6.95
N ARG A 90 18.23 15.09 7.66
CA ARG A 90 17.65 13.76 7.90
C ARG A 90 17.24 13.06 6.59
N TYR A 91 16.89 13.83 5.56
CA TYR A 91 16.45 13.30 4.27
C TYR A 91 17.58 13.23 3.24
N LYS A 92 18.85 13.44 3.61
CA LYS A 92 19.99 13.38 2.69
C LYS A 92 20.60 11.97 2.51
N LYS A 93 20.21 11.00 3.35
CA LYS A 93 20.78 9.64 3.31
C LYS A 93 19.94 8.70 2.44
N VAL A 94 20.63 7.80 1.73
CA VAL A 94 20.00 6.65 1.08
C VAL A 94 19.42 5.74 2.16
N ARG A 95 18.15 5.36 2.03
CA ARG A 95 17.46 4.54 3.04
C ARG A 95 16.56 3.50 2.39
N LEU A 96 16.38 2.36 3.04
CA LEU A 96 15.38 1.38 2.63
C LEU A 96 14.00 1.95 2.93
N ASN A 97 13.13 2.01 1.93
CA ASN A 97 11.74 2.43 2.12
C ASN A 97 10.88 1.28 2.63
N MET A 98 11.04 0.11 1.99
CA MET A 98 10.27 -1.08 2.30
C MET A 98 10.93 -2.35 1.80
N ALA A 99 10.59 -3.46 2.46
CA ALA A 99 10.89 -4.82 2.09
C ALA A 99 9.75 -5.71 2.59
N VAL A 100 8.84 -6.08 1.69
CA VAL A 100 7.55 -6.69 2.01
C VAL A 100 7.38 -8.00 1.27
N LEU A 101 7.06 -9.05 2.02
CA LEU A 101 6.53 -10.30 1.46
C LEU A 101 5.01 -10.27 1.61
N SER A 102 4.30 -10.48 0.51
CA SER A 102 2.84 -10.49 0.48
C SER A 102 2.30 -11.73 -0.22
N LYS A 103 1.12 -12.16 0.23
CA LYS A 103 0.36 -13.25 -0.36
C LYS A 103 -1.09 -12.83 -0.54
N GLU A 104 -1.60 -13.09 -1.74
CA GLU A 104 -2.98 -12.75 -2.11
C GLU A 104 -3.84 -14.00 -2.29
N TRP A 105 -5.10 -13.90 -1.87
CA TRP A 105 -6.14 -14.88 -2.09
C TRP A 105 -7.38 -14.19 -2.65
N ASP A 106 -8.00 -14.84 -3.62
CA ASP A 106 -9.29 -14.47 -4.19
C ASP A 106 -10.24 -15.65 -4.01
N TRP A 107 -11.48 -15.37 -3.59
CA TRP A 107 -12.56 -16.34 -3.57
C TRP A 107 -13.70 -15.84 -4.44
N HIS A 108 -13.97 -16.58 -5.52
CA HIS A 108 -15.07 -16.32 -6.46
C HIS A 108 -15.12 -14.88 -6.99
N ARG A 109 -13.97 -14.19 -7.10
CA ARG A 109 -13.85 -12.76 -7.48
C ARG A 109 -14.71 -11.79 -6.65
N LYS A 110 -15.17 -12.21 -5.46
CA LYS A 110 -15.97 -11.38 -4.54
C LYS A 110 -15.22 -11.03 -3.28
N HIS A 111 -14.47 -11.97 -2.72
CA HIS A 111 -13.62 -11.74 -1.56
C HIS A 111 -12.16 -11.71 -1.98
N PHE A 112 -11.48 -10.64 -1.60
CA PHE A 112 -10.06 -10.44 -1.84
C PHE A 112 -9.36 -10.27 -0.50
N LEU A 113 -8.31 -11.04 -0.27
CA LEU A 113 -7.52 -11.02 0.95
C LEU A 113 -6.05 -10.93 0.61
N LYS A 114 -5.34 -10.00 1.23
CA LYS A 114 -3.90 -9.81 1.07
C LYS A 114 -3.28 -9.73 2.44
N VAL A 115 -2.35 -10.64 2.71
CA VAL A 115 -1.57 -10.64 3.94
C VAL A 115 -0.15 -10.25 3.57
N SER A 116 0.38 -9.25 4.25
CA SER A 116 1.70 -8.68 4.01
C SER A 116 2.51 -8.66 5.30
N GLY A 117 3.79 -8.96 5.22
CA GLY A 117 4.71 -8.91 6.35
C GLY A 117 6.08 -8.41 5.95
N GLY A 118 6.71 -7.65 6.85
CA GLY A 118 8.06 -7.13 6.64
C GLY A 118 8.19 -5.67 7.05
N LEU A 119 9.01 -4.92 6.30
CA LEU A 119 9.24 -3.49 6.46
C LEU A 119 8.31 -2.73 5.50
N PHE A 120 7.39 -1.96 6.05
CA PHE A 120 6.44 -1.10 5.36
C PHE A 120 6.95 0.33 5.25
N ALA A 121 6.27 1.14 4.44
CA ALA A 121 6.55 2.57 4.34
C ALA A 121 6.44 3.27 5.70
N MET A 122 6.99 4.47 5.80
CA MET A 122 7.06 5.26 7.06
C MET A 122 7.85 4.57 8.17
N GLU A 123 8.87 3.78 7.83
CA GLU A 123 9.78 3.12 8.79
C GLU A 123 9.02 2.21 9.78
N ARG A 124 8.01 1.48 9.27
CA ARG A 124 7.21 0.54 10.04
C ARG A 124 7.60 -0.89 9.74
N TYR A 125 7.47 -1.76 10.72
CA TYR A 125 7.65 -3.20 10.50
C TYR A 125 6.50 -3.95 11.17
N GLY A 126 6.10 -5.09 10.60
CA GLY A 126 5.08 -5.93 11.22
C GLY A 126 4.26 -6.73 10.22
N LEU A 127 2.98 -6.91 10.56
CA LEU A 127 2.01 -7.66 9.77
C LEU A 127 0.83 -6.75 9.40
N ASP A 128 0.36 -6.88 8.16
CA ASP A 128 -0.76 -6.12 7.61
C ASP A 128 -1.69 -7.07 6.85
N VAL A 129 -2.99 -6.91 7.09
CA VAL A 129 -4.05 -7.67 6.43
C VAL A 129 -5.00 -6.69 5.77
N LYS A 130 -5.16 -6.84 4.47
CA LYS A 130 -6.09 -6.07 3.64
C LYS A 130 -7.15 -6.99 3.11
N TRP A 131 -8.41 -6.61 3.32
CA TRP A 131 -9.57 -7.36 2.89
C TRP A 131 -10.52 -6.46 2.11
N MET A 132 -11.11 -7.00 1.06
CA MET A 132 -12.16 -6.33 0.30
C MET A 132 -13.24 -7.33 -0.08
N TYR A 133 -14.49 -6.89 0.01
CA TYR A 133 -15.66 -7.64 -0.41
C TYR A 133 -16.48 -6.83 -1.40
N ALA A 134 -16.56 -7.30 -2.64
CA ALA A 134 -17.43 -6.74 -3.67
C ALA A 134 -18.85 -7.30 -3.49
N ALA A 135 -19.72 -6.53 -2.84
CA ALA A 135 -21.11 -6.92 -2.58
C ALA A 135 -21.97 -6.82 -3.85
N THR A 136 -21.76 -5.78 -4.64
CA THR A 136 -22.47 -5.51 -5.91
C THR A 136 -21.52 -4.77 -6.86
N ASP A 137 -21.88 -4.66 -8.14
CA ASP A 137 -21.09 -3.97 -9.17
C ASP A 137 -20.80 -2.50 -8.85
N TRP A 138 -21.62 -1.87 -7.99
CA TRP A 138 -21.44 -0.49 -7.55
C TRP A 138 -21.02 -0.36 -6.07
N LEU A 139 -21.02 -1.43 -5.26
CA LEU A 139 -20.77 -1.34 -3.82
C LEU A 139 -19.74 -2.39 -3.36
N ALA A 140 -18.70 -1.93 -2.67
CA ALA A 140 -17.73 -2.80 -2.00
C ALA A 140 -17.46 -2.35 -0.56
N LEU A 141 -17.09 -3.30 0.27
CA LEU A 141 -16.59 -3.07 1.63
C LEU A 141 -15.08 -3.31 1.63
N ASP A 142 -14.34 -2.50 2.38
CA ASP A 142 -12.90 -2.68 2.55
C ASP A 142 -12.50 -2.56 4.01
N ALA A 143 -11.52 -3.36 4.42
CA ALA A 143 -10.92 -3.30 5.73
C ALA A 143 -9.42 -3.51 5.65
N GLN A 144 -8.67 -2.79 6.47
CA GLN A 144 -7.23 -2.93 6.64
C GLN A 144 -6.93 -3.00 8.13
N ALA A 145 -6.25 -4.05 8.56
CA ALA A 145 -5.79 -4.20 9.95
C ALA A 145 -4.29 -4.48 9.96
N GLY A 146 -3.59 -3.79 10.85
CA GLY A 146 -2.14 -3.80 10.89
C GLY A 146 -1.63 -3.85 12.31
N TRP A 147 -0.72 -4.78 12.57
CA TRP A 147 0.01 -4.85 13.83
C TRP A 147 1.48 -4.53 13.55
N THR A 148 1.90 -3.33 13.96
CA THR A 148 3.17 -2.73 13.54
C THR A 148 3.99 -2.19 14.71
N GLY A 149 5.31 -2.17 14.54
CA GLY A 149 6.29 -1.46 15.35
C GLY A 149 7.01 -0.39 14.52
N PHE A 150 7.84 0.41 15.18
CA PHE A 150 8.72 1.38 14.50
C PHE A 150 10.12 0.75 14.33
N CYS A 151 10.69 0.86 13.13
CA CYS A 151 12.05 0.42 12.83
C CYS A 151 12.74 1.54 12.04
N SER A 152 13.51 2.37 12.74
CA SER A 152 14.25 3.46 12.11
C SER A 152 15.64 2.99 11.70
N MET A 153 15.87 2.91 10.39
CA MET A 153 17.18 2.67 9.80
C MET A 153 18.09 3.91 9.89
N ALA A 154 17.51 5.11 10.07
CA ALA A 154 18.25 6.36 10.14
C ALA A 154 18.93 6.61 11.49
N ALA A 155 18.46 5.94 12.56
CA ALA A 155 18.94 6.06 13.93
C ALA A 155 19.68 4.78 14.43
N GLY A 156 20.31 4.02 13.53
CA GLY A 156 21.15 2.89 13.91
C GLY A 156 20.41 1.55 14.11
N TRP A 157 19.29 1.33 13.41
CA TRP A 157 18.48 0.09 13.49
C TRP A 157 17.79 -0.12 14.84
N GLU A 158 17.22 0.95 15.39
CA GLU A 158 16.38 0.84 16.58
C GLU A 158 15.00 0.32 16.20
N CYS A 159 14.68 -0.89 16.69
CA CYS A 159 13.37 -1.52 16.59
C CYS A 159 12.61 -1.37 17.91
N SER A 160 11.50 -0.64 17.88
CA SER A 160 10.52 -0.59 18.97
C SER A 160 9.74 -1.91 19.04
N PRO A 161 9.27 -2.36 20.22
CA PRO A 161 8.32 -3.47 20.30
C PRO A 161 7.08 -3.23 19.42
N MET A 162 6.51 -4.34 18.93
CA MET A 162 5.35 -4.34 18.04
C MET A 162 4.06 -4.22 18.86
N GLU A 163 3.68 -2.99 19.19
CA GLU A 163 2.52 -2.70 20.05
C GLU A 163 1.41 -1.91 19.34
N ARG A 164 1.67 -1.36 18.14
CA ARG A 164 0.68 -0.52 17.46
C ARG A 164 -0.29 -1.35 16.67
N LEU A 165 -1.55 -1.31 17.10
CA LEU A 165 -2.68 -1.85 16.35
C LEU A 165 -3.36 -0.71 15.56
N THR A 166 -3.38 -0.87 14.25
CA THR A 166 -4.09 0.00 13.30
C THR A 166 -5.23 -0.78 12.68
N ALA A 167 -6.38 -0.14 12.51
CA ALA A 167 -7.55 -0.78 11.95
C ALA A 167 -8.41 0.27 11.25
N LEU A 168 -8.62 0.10 9.95
CA LEU A 168 -9.49 0.93 9.13
C LEU A 168 -10.54 0.04 8.49
N ALA A 169 -11.78 0.48 8.48
CA ALA A 169 -12.87 -0.16 7.76
C ALA A 169 -13.66 0.89 6.99
N GLY A 170 -14.22 0.51 5.87
CA GLY A 170 -14.91 1.45 5.01
C GLY A 170 -15.75 0.83 3.93
N VAL A 171 -16.41 1.74 3.21
CA VAL A 171 -17.33 1.45 2.12
C VAL A 171 -16.84 2.20 0.88
N ARG A 172 -16.97 1.55 -0.26
CA ARG A 172 -16.69 2.12 -1.58
C ARG A 172 -17.93 2.00 -2.46
N ALA A 173 -18.31 3.09 -3.08
CA ALA A 173 -19.39 3.16 -4.06
C ALA A 173 -18.82 3.60 -5.42
N TYR A 174 -19.08 2.84 -6.48
CA TYR A 174 -18.56 3.10 -7.82
C TYR A 174 -19.70 3.34 -8.82
N LEU A 175 -19.66 4.50 -9.48
CA LEU A 175 -20.61 4.89 -10.51
C LEU A 175 -20.02 4.63 -11.90
N ASN A 176 -20.39 3.48 -12.49
CA ASN A 176 -19.90 3.05 -13.81
C ASN A 176 -20.13 4.07 -14.93
N GLY A 177 -21.27 4.78 -14.94
CA GLY A 177 -21.62 5.72 -16.01
C GLY A 177 -20.68 6.93 -16.13
N VAL A 178 -20.04 7.33 -15.02
CA VAL A 178 -19.14 8.50 -14.97
C VAL A 178 -17.73 8.16 -14.49
N ASN A 179 -17.44 6.88 -14.26
CA ASN A 179 -16.19 6.35 -13.70
C ASN A 179 -15.77 7.10 -12.43
N THR A 180 -16.69 7.23 -11.47
CA THR A 180 -16.46 7.96 -10.21
C THR A 180 -16.60 7.02 -9.03
N GLU A 181 -15.58 6.97 -8.17
CA GLU A 181 -15.53 6.23 -6.92
C GLU A 181 -15.70 7.17 -5.73
N PHE A 182 -16.62 6.84 -4.84
CA PHE A 182 -16.74 7.43 -3.52
C PHE A 182 -16.24 6.42 -2.50
N ARG A 183 -15.37 6.86 -1.60
CA ARG A 183 -14.81 6.01 -0.56
C ARG A 183 -14.90 6.69 0.78
N VAL A 184 -15.43 5.97 1.77
CA VAL A 184 -15.50 6.44 3.14
C VAL A 184 -14.86 5.39 4.03
N ARG A 185 -13.84 5.78 4.79
CA ARG A 185 -13.17 4.90 5.75
C ARG A 185 -13.14 5.55 7.12
N GLY A 186 -13.28 4.76 8.16
CA GLY A 186 -13.10 5.18 9.53
C GLY A 186 -12.33 4.15 10.33
N GLY A 187 -11.67 4.60 11.39
CA GLY A 187 -10.98 3.72 12.32
C GLY A 187 -9.78 4.39 12.96
N ARG A 188 -8.84 3.55 13.41
CA ARG A 188 -7.62 3.95 14.11
C ARG A 188 -6.45 3.99 13.13
N PHE A 189 -5.92 5.20 12.92
CA PHE A 189 -4.78 5.51 12.06
C PHE A 189 -3.44 5.19 12.74
N LEU A 190 -2.34 5.37 12.01
CA LEU A 190 -0.98 4.96 12.42
C LEU A 190 -0.46 5.59 13.73
N TYR A 191 -0.92 6.80 14.04
CA TYR A 191 -0.54 7.54 15.24
C TYR A 191 -1.58 7.43 16.37
N GLU A 192 -2.38 6.36 16.30
CA GLU A 192 -3.43 6.01 17.26
C GLU A 192 -4.58 7.02 17.31
N ASP A 193 -4.69 7.85 16.28
CA ASP A 193 -5.78 8.79 16.11
C ASP A 193 -6.97 8.04 15.54
N CYS A 194 -8.14 8.24 16.15
CA CYS A 194 -9.38 7.82 15.54
C CYS A 194 -9.86 8.93 14.60
N GLY A 195 -10.42 8.55 13.46
CA GLY A 195 -10.93 9.51 12.50
C GLY A 195 -11.70 8.86 11.37
N VAL A 196 -12.20 9.72 10.49
CA VAL A 196 -12.95 9.36 9.29
C VAL A 196 -12.33 10.10 8.11
N GLN A 197 -12.22 9.40 6.98
CA GLN A 197 -11.75 9.93 5.72
C GLN A 197 -12.77 9.64 4.63
N GLY A 198 -13.22 10.70 3.95
CA GLY A 198 -14.04 10.64 2.75
C GLY A 198 -13.21 11.04 1.52
N GLU A 199 -13.33 10.29 0.44
CA GLU A 199 -12.66 10.54 -0.83
C GLU A 199 -13.69 10.44 -1.98
N ALA A 200 -13.60 11.35 -2.93
CA ALA A 200 -14.33 11.29 -4.19
C ALA A 200 -13.32 11.36 -5.33
N MET A 201 -13.26 10.31 -6.14
CA MET A 201 -12.25 10.12 -7.18
C MET A 201 -12.91 9.87 -8.52
N ARG A 202 -12.47 10.57 -9.56
CA ARG A 202 -12.88 10.32 -10.93
C ARG A 202 -11.72 9.71 -11.71
N HIS A 203 -12.01 8.60 -12.38
CA HIS A 203 -11.04 7.82 -13.14
C HIS A 203 -11.15 8.14 -14.64
N PHE A 204 -10.04 8.58 -15.20
CA PHE A 204 -9.81 8.73 -16.64
C PHE A 204 -8.93 7.60 -17.15
N ARG A 205 -8.69 7.55 -18.46
CA ARG A 205 -7.96 6.46 -19.10
C ARG A 205 -6.57 6.20 -18.52
N HIS A 206 -5.81 7.24 -18.16
CA HIS A 206 -4.45 7.15 -17.61
C HIS A 206 -4.21 8.04 -16.38
N CYS A 207 -5.28 8.59 -15.82
CA CYS A 207 -5.20 9.54 -14.72
C CYS A 207 -6.42 9.34 -13.81
N THR A 208 -6.24 9.53 -12.51
CA THR A 208 -7.33 9.66 -11.54
C THR A 208 -7.14 10.98 -10.83
N VAL A 209 -8.22 11.77 -10.76
CA VAL A 209 -8.26 13.02 -9.98
C VAL A 209 -9.29 12.84 -8.90
N GLY A 210 -8.93 13.17 -7.66
CA GLY A 210 -9.86 13.09 -6.55
C GLY A 210 -9.67 14.18 -5.53
N VAL A 211 -10.71 14.41 -4.75
CA VAL A 211 -10.69 15.25 -3.56
C VAL A 211 -10.88 14.37 -2.34
N PHE A 212 -10.26 14.74 -1.23
CA PHE A 212 -10.47 14.06 0.04
C PHE A 212 -10.69 15.07 1.16
N ALA A 213 -11.46 14.65 2.14
CA ALA A 213 -11.62 15.32 3.41
C ALA A 213 -11.42 14.28 4.50
N GLN A 214 -10.69 14.64 5.55
CA GLN A 214 -10.46 13.80 6.70
C GLN A 214 -10.72 14.60 7.97
N TYR A 215 -11.28 13.92 8.95
CA TYR A 215 -11.45 14.43 10.30
C TYR A 215 -10.80 13.44 11.27
N THR A 216 -9.91 13.93 12.12
CA THR A 216 -9.22 13.11 13.13
C THR A 216 -9.24 13.80 14.48
N ASP A 217 -9.24 13.02 15.55
CA ASP A 217 -9.32 13.56 16.91
C ASP A 217 -8.14 14.49 17.27
N LYS A 218 -6.95 14.22 16.71
CA LYS A 218 -5.74 15.01 16.98
C LYS A 218 -5.45 16.08 15.92
N GLY A 219 -5.58 15.75 14.64
CA GLY A 219 -5.30 16.68 13.52
C GLY A 219 -6.52 17.46 13.03
N LYS A 220 -7.68 17.32 13.67
CA LYS A 220 -8.94 17.97 13.31
C LYS A 220 -9.27 17.78 11.82
N GLU A 221 -9.66 18.85 11.13
CA GLU A 221 -10.11 18.85 9.74
C GLU A 221 -8.94 19.04 8.79
N ASN A 222 -8.80 18.17 7.80
CA ASN A 222 -7.87 18.39 6.70
C ASN A 222 -8.56 18.01 5.39
N PHE A 223 -8.34 18.79 4.34
CA PHE A 223 -8.85 18.48 3.02
C PHE A 223 -7.79 18.76 1.96
N GLY A 224 -8.01 18.18 0.78
CA GLY A 224 -7.06 18.30 -0.28
C GLY A 224 -7.47 17.57 -1.54
N PHE A 225 -6.52 17.44 -2.45
CA PHE A 225 -6.73 16.73 -3.70
C PHE A 225 -5.59 15.75 -3.98
N LYS A 226 -5.92 14.73 -4.76
CA LYS A 226 -5.01 13.67 -5.18
C LYS A 226 -5.07 13.55 -6.69
N VAL A 227 -3.90 13.48 -7.30
CA VAL A 227 -3.75 13.17 -8.72
C VAL A 227 -2.86 11.96 -8.84
N VAL A 228 -3.40 10.89 -9.42
CA VAL A 228 -2.65 9.65 -9.72
C VAL A 228 -2.52 9.55 -11.23
N MET A 229 -1.29 9.63 -11.74
CA MET A 229 -0.98 9.59 -13.17
C MET A 229 -0.24 8.29 -13.48
N MET A 230 -0.68 7.57 -14.52
CA MET A 230 0.00 6.36 -14.96
C MET A 230 1.13 6.72 -15.93
N ILE A 231 2.35 6.29 -15.64
CA ILE A 231 3.55 6.71 -16.37
C ILE A 231 3.75 5.79 -17.59
N PRO A 232 3.95 6.34 -18.81
CA PRO A 232 4.34 5.55 -19.98
C PRO A 232 5.73 4.89 -19.77
N PRO A 233 6.05 3.77 -20.45
CA PRO A 233 5.32 3.19 -21.57
C PRO A 233 4.14 2.28 -21.15
N TYR A 234 2.99 2.49 -21.81
CA TYR A 234 1.77 1.71 -21.56
C TYR A 234 1.83 0.29 -22.15
N LYS A 235 2.60 0.08 -23.22
CA LYS A 235 2.89 -1.26 -23.76
C LYS A 235 4.16 -1.80 -23.10
N ARG A 236 4.02 -2.85 -22.28
CA ARG A 236 5.12 -3.47 -21.53
C ARG A 236 5.58 -4.78 -22.18
N SER A 237 6.86 -5.09 -22.03
CA SER A 237 7.43 -6.37 -22.49
C SER A 237 6.88 -7.56 -21.69
N ASN A 238 6.88 -8.76 -22.26
CA ASN A 238 6.54 -10.01 -21.56
C ASN A 238 7.78 -10.79 -21.06
N ARG A 239 8.93 -10.11 -20.90
CA ARG A 239 10.15 -10.76 -20.37
C ARG A 239 10.00 -11.15 -18.90
N ARG A 240 10.70 -12.21 -18.51
CA ARG A 240 10.80 -12.71 -17.12
C ARG A 240 11.39 -11.67 -16.19
N VAL A 241 12.42 -10.95 -16.66
CA VAL A 241 12.98 -9.78 -15.99
C VAL A 241 12.64 -8.54 -16.81
N ARG A 242 11.99 -7.55 -16.20
CA ARG A 242 11.64 -6.28 -16.84
C ARG A 242 12.31 -5.12 -16.15
N PHE A 243 12.81 -4.20 -16.95
CA PHE A 243 13.19 -2.86 -16.52
C PHE A 243 12.13 -1.89 -17.02
N ARG A 244 11.58 -1.08 -16.11
CA ARG A 244 10.50 -0.12 -16.42
C ARG A 244 10.56 1.09 -15.49
N PRO A 245 9.97 2.24 -15.84
CA PRO A 245 9.66 3.23 -14.82
C PRO A 245 8.64 2.69 -13.81
N ALA A 246 8.49 3.37 -12.68
CA ALA A 246 7.35 3.16 -11.79
C ALA A 246 6.04 3.28 -12.58
N SER A 247 5.03 2.52 -12.18
CA SER A 247 3.75 2.44 -12.89
C SER A 247 2.93 3.71 -12.74
N ASN A 248 3.09 4.40 -11.62
CA ASN A 248 2.32 5.58 -11.30
C ASN A 248 3.21 6.68 -10.71
N PHE A 249 2.70 7.90 -10.83
CA PHE A 249 3.11 9.07 -10.09
C PHE A 249 1.90 9.55 -9.30
N ARG A 250 2.06 9.70 -7.99
CA ARG A 250 1.01 10.22 -7.10
C ARG A 250 1.41 11.58 -6.56
N LEU A 251 0.56 12.56 -6.78
CA LEU A 251 0.62 13.88 -6.17
C LEU A 251 -0.54 14.02 -5.19
N THR A 252 -0.24 14.35 -3.94
CA THR A 252 -1.24 14.68 -2.93
C THR A 252 -1.00 16.10 -2.46
N TYR A 253 -2.04 16.92 -2.46
CA TYR A 253 -2.07 18.23 -1.83
C TYR A 253 -2.90 18.14 -0.57
N ASN A 254 -2.34 18.62 0.54
CA ASN A 254 -3.05 18.77 1.81
C ASN A 254 -3.09 20.26 2.13
N GLN A 255 -4.24 20.79 2.53
CA GLN A 255 -4.33 22.17 2.98
C GLN A 255 -3.60 22.37 4.31
N GLU A 256 -3.77 21.43 5.25
CA GLU A 256 -3.00 21.42 6.49
C GLU A 256 -1.78 20.50 6.34
N ALA A 257 -0.60 21.07 6.56
CA ALA A 257 0.68 20.35 6.52
C ALA A 257 0.94 19.53 7.80
N ASP A 258 -0.07 18.82 8.32
CA ASP A 258 0.10 17.98 9.50
C ASP A 258 0.99 16.77 9.15
N ALA A 259 2.13 16.69 9.84
CA ALA A 259 3.12 15.65 9.64
C ALA A 259 2.68 14.28 10.20
N TYR A 260 1.72 14.23 11.12
CA TYR A 260 1.43 13.04 11.92
C TYR A 260 -0.05 12.63 11.98
N ALA A 261 -1.01 13.51 11.71
CA ALA A 261 -2.42 13.12 11.77
C ALA A 261 -2.96 12.44 10.49
N GLY A 262 -3.87 11.47 10.67
CA GLY A 262 -4.64 10.85 9.57
C GLY A 262 -3.81 10.00 8.59
N LYS A 263 -2.57 9.65 8.94
CA LYS A 263 -1.68 8.89 8.05
C LYS A 263 -1.87 7.38 8.18
N MET A 264 -1.74 6.70 7.06
CA MET A 264 -1.66 5.24 6.96
C MET A 264 -0.42 4.87 6.14
N TYR A 265 0.21 3.74 6.49
CA TYR A 265 1.35 3.22 5.74
C TYR A 265 0.89 2.41 4.52
N THR A 266 1.77 2.28 3.53
CA THR A 266 1.57 1.40 2.36
C THR A 266 2.39 0.12 2.50
N THR A 267 1.92 -0.95 1.88
CA THR A 267 2.55 -2.28 1.91
C THR A 267 3.06 -2.74 0.54
N ASP A 268 2.84 -1.94 -0.49
CA ASP A 268 3.43 -2.12 -1.81
C ASP A 268 4.03 -0.77 -2.30
N PRO A 269 5.22 -0.78 -2.93
CA PRO A 269 5.91 0.44 -3.36
C PRO A 269 5.20 1.23 -4.47
N GLU A 270 4.28 0.60 -5.20
CA GLU A 270 3.46 1.25 -6.23
C GLU A 270 1.98 1.29 -5.82
N GLU A 271 1.66 1.02 -4.55
CA GLU A 271 0.30 1.08 -4.02
C GLU A 271 -0.32 2.47 -4.22
N ASN A 272 -1.51 2.51 -4.80
CA ASN A 272 -2.23 3.74 -5.09
C ASN A 272 -3.74 3.52 -5.06
N GLU A 273 -4.48 4.62 -4.94
CA GLU A 273 -5.93 4.61 -4.82
C GLU A 273 -6.66 4.17 -6.10
N ARG A 274 -6.02 4.27 -7.28
CA ARG A 274 -6.59 3.87 -8.58
C ARG A 274 -6.55 2.35 -8.79
N GLU A 275 -5.42 1.72 -8.54
CA GLU A 275 -5.23 0.27 -8.73
C GLU A 275 -5.69 -0.52 -7.49
N GLY A 276 -5.76 0.12 -6.33
CA GLY A 276 -6.18 -0.50 -5.08
C GLY A 276 -5.09 -1.38 -4.47
N TRP A 277 -5.51 -2.38 -3.70
CA TRP A 277 -4.61 -3.23 -2.91
C TRP A 277 -4.23 -4.55 -3.57
N PHE A 278 -5.06 -5.01 -4.50
CA PHE A 278 -5.00 -6.35 -5.09
C PHE A 278 -4.57 -6.24 -6.54
N ASP A 279 -4.02 -7.32 -7.08
CA ASP A 279 -3.71 -7.38 -8.50
C ASP A 279 -4.98 -7.17 -9.35
N ARG A 280 -4.91 -6.22 -10.30
CA ARG A 280 -6.00 -5.87 -11.23
C ARG A 280 -6.58 -7.09 -11.94
N SER A 281 -5.77 -8.09 -12.26
CA SER A 281 -6.22 -9.33 -12.92
C SER A 281 -7.20 -10.17 -12.10
N GLN A 282 -7.32 -9.89 -10.80
CA GLN A 282 -8.15 -10.66 -9.87
C GLN A 282 -9.52 -10.02 -9.65
N SER A 283 -9.64 -8.70 -9.79
CA SER A 283 -10.85 -7.96 -9.47
C SER A 283 -11.32 -7.16 -10.67
N ASP A 284 -12.55 -7.42 -11.13
CA ASP A 284 -13.20 -6.64 -12.19
C ASP A 284 -14.05 -5.48 -11.61
N TRP A 285 -13.88 -5.16 -10.33
CA TRP A 285 -14.70 -4.17 -9.61
C TRP A 285 -14.07 -2.77 -9.68
N GLY A 286 -14.92 -1.74 -9.77
CA GLY A 286 -14.52 -0.34 -9.74
C GLY A 286 -13.66 0.08 -10.94
N ALA A 287 -12.59 0.83 -10.69
CA ALA A 287 -11.65 1.27 -11.73
C ALA A 287 -10.96 0.11 -12.47
N ASN A 288 -10.99 -1.10 -11.91
CA ASN A 288 -10.45 -2.28 -12.57
C ASN A 288 -11.31 -2.80 -13.73
N GLY A 289 -12.60 -2.47 -13.76
CA GLY A 289 -13.49 -2.74 -14.90
C GLY A 289 -13.22 -1.87 -16.14
N MET A 290 -12.45 -0.79 -16.00
CA MET A 290 -12.01 0.03 -17.14
C MET A 290 -10.99 -0.73 -18.01
N THR A 291 -10.75 -0.24 -19.24
CA THR A 291 -9.64 -0.75 -20.06
C THR A 291 -8.31 -0.64 -19.30
N PRO A 292 -7.49 -1.71 -19.23
CA PRO A 292 -6.22 -1.68 -18.53
C PRO A 292 -5.29 -0.58 -19.03
N ASP A 293 -4.65 0.12 -18.09
CA ASP A 293 -3.64 1.13 -18.36
C ASP A 293 -2.42 0.54 -19.08
N PHE A 294 -2.01 -0.65 -18.67
CA PHE A 294 -0.86 -1.36 -19.21
C PHE A 294 -1.27 -2.59 -19.98
N THR A 295 -0.76 -2.72 -21.20
CA THR A 295 -0.91 -3.91 -22.03
C THR A 295 0.43 -4.61 -22.17
N VAL A 296 0.41 -5.94 -22.22
CA VAL A 296 1.62 -6.73 -22.43
C VAL A 296 1.75 -7.04 -23.92
N ARG A 297 2.90 -6.74 -24.52
CA ARG A 297 3.19 -7.15 -25.90
C ARG A 297 3.19 -8.68 -25.96
N GLN A 298 2.28 -9.25 -26.75
CA GLN A 298 2.32 -10.67 -27.06
C GLN A 298 3.62 -10.98 -27.82
N LYS A 299 4.30 -12.09 -27.46
CA LYS A 299 5.43 -12.60 -28.24
C LYS A 299 4.88 -13.00 -29.61
N GLY A 300 5.15 -12.20 -30.65
CA GLY A 300 4.82 -12.53 -32.04
C GLY A 300 4.16 -11.43 -32.87
N GLY A 301 3.86 -10.26 -32.31
CA GLY A 301 3.36 -9.13 -33.11
C GLY A 301 4.51 -8.40 -33.80
N THR A 302 4.75 -8.73 -35.06
CA THR A 302 5.52 -7.90 -36.01
C THR A 302 4.73 -6.62 -36.26
N GLU A 303 5.32 -5.48 -35.93
CA GLU A 303 5.06 -4.18 -36.58
C GLU A 303 6.41 -3.69 -37.11
#